data_AF-A0A8C8F7Q5-F1
#
_entry.id   AF-A0A8C8F7Q5-F1
#
_cell.length_a   1.000
_cell.length_b   1.000
_cell.length_c   1.000
_cell.angle_alpha   90.00
_cell.angle_beta   90.00
_cell.angle_gamma   90.00
#
_symmetry.space_group_name_H-M   'P 1'
#
loop_
_entity.id
_entity.type
_entity.pdbx_description
1 polymer ?
#
loop_
_entity_poly.entity_id
_entity_poly.type
_entity_poly.pdbx_seq_one_letter_code
_entity_poly.pdbx_strand_id
1 'polypeptide(L)'
;MNLEEYFKRIGFHGPFSKPDLETLNQVHKHHVMSIPFENLSIHCGEKITMDHELMRITSSLLGYLSFGVSSQIWYPLELVSGKDQPQSPDVFHLIQDGDLWKLEKTGRKPLVLNEVFTNSPLSLFTNKSICSLQKATGFRALIGWTFSEVTYNNQDGFDVFDMKDISVDDVDNVLNEMFNV
;
A
#
# COMPACT_ATOMS: atom_id res chain seq x y z
N MET A 1 -21.56 -0.15 -7.92
CA MET A 1 -20.56 0.82 -7.42
C MET A 1 -20.98 2.22 -7.86
N ASN A 2 -21.05 3.19 -6.93
CA ASN A 2 -21.28 4.61 -7.23
C ASN A 2 -19.91 5.31 -7.42
N LEU A 3 -19.62 5.79 -8.63
CA LEU A 3 -18.32 6.39 -8.95
C LEU A 3 -18.12 7.77 -8.29
N GLU A 4 -19.17 8.56 -8.14
CA GLU A 4 -19.08 9.89 -7.52
C GLU A 4 -18.73 9.77 -6.04
N GLU A 5 -19.38 8.84 -5.33
CA GLU A 5 -19.06 8.54 -3.93
C GLU A 5 -17.63 7.99 -3.78
N TYR A 6 -17.21 7.12 -4.68
CA TYR A 6 -15.85 6.58 -4.69
C TYR A 6 -14.81 7.68 -4.92
N PHE A 7 -14.99 8.53 -5.93
CA PHE A 7 -14.07 9.63 -6.22
C PHE A 7 -14.04 10.66 -5.10
N LYS A 8 -15.18 10.97 -4.49
CA LYS A 8 -15.24 11.79 -3.27
C LYS A 8 -14.46 11.13 -2.13
N ARG A 9 -14.60 9.82 -1.92
CA ARG A 9 -13.90 9.07 -0.86
C ARG A 9 -12.39 9.11 -1.03
N ILE A 10 -11.87 9.01 -2.25
CA ILE A 10 -10.43 9.06 -2.52
C ILE A 10 -9.92 10.50 -2.78
N GLY A 11 -10.79 11.51 -2.70
CA GLY A 11 -10.43 12.91 -2.96
C GLY A 11 -10.09 13.23 -4.42
N PHE A 12 -10.54 12.41 -5.38
CA PHE A 12 -10.31 12.66 -6.81
C PHE A 12 -11.36 13.63 -7.37
N HIS A 13 -10.89 14.72 -7.98
CA HIS A 13 -11.74 15.79 -8.54
C HIS A 13 -11.51 16.01 -10.05
N GLY A 14 -10.73 15.13 -10.70
CA GLY A 14 -10.40 15.24 -12.12
C GLY A 14 -11.55 14.80 -13.03
N PRO A 15 -11.44 15.08 -14.35
CA PRO A 15 -12.36 14.51 -15.32
C PRO A 15 -12.21 12.99 -15.37
N PHE A 16 -13.32 12.26 -15.42
CA PHE A 16 -13.33 10.78 -15.54
C PHE A 16 -14.22 10.29 -16.69
N SER A 17 -14.63 11.20 -17.58
CA SER A 17 -15.44 10.86 -18.75
C SER A 17 -14.65 10.15 -19.86
N LYS A 18 -13.31 10.11 -19.76
CA LYS A 18 -12.43 9.44 -20.72
C LYS A 18 -11.58 8.39 -20.01
N PRO A 19 -11.56 7.13 -20.48
CA PRO A 19 -10.69 6.09 -19.93
C PRO A 19 -9.28 6.21 -20.54
N ASP A 20 -8.48 7.16 -20.05
CA ASP A 20 -7.09 7.35 -20.46
C ASP A 20 -6.09 7.03 -19.33
N LEU A 21 -4.81 6.90 -19.70
CA LEU A 21 -3.74 6.55 -18.77
C LEU A 21 -3.56 7.61 -17.67
N GLU A 22 -3.77 8.88 -18.00
CA GLU A 22 -3.65 9.97 -17.03
C GLU A 22 -4.71 9.86 -15.93
N THR A 23 -5.96 9.62 -16.32
CA THR A 23 -7.06 9.38 -15.39
C THR A 23 -6.79 8.14 -14.53
N LEU A 24 -6.30 7.05 -15.13
CA LEU A 24 -5.94 5.83 -14.41
C LEU A 24 -4.82 6.08 -13.37
N ASN A 25 -3.77 6.81 -13.75
CA ASN A 25 -2.66 7.17 -12.86
C ASN A 25 -3.15 7.99 -11.67
N GLN A 26 -3.98 9.01 -11.90
CA GLN A 26 -4.49 9.87 -10.84
C GLN A 26 -5.43 9.12 -9.90
N VAL A 27 -6.38 8.36 -10.43
CA VAL A 27 -7.33 7.56 -9.62
C VAL A 27 -6.59 6.53 -8.78
N HIS A 28 -5.61 5.82 -9.37
CA HIS A 28 -4.81 4.84 -8.63
C HIS A 28 -4.02 5.49 -7.48
N LYS A 29 -3.34 6.60 -7.76
CA LYS A 29 -2.58 7.32 -6.74
C LYS A 29 -3.46 7.83 -5.60
N HIS A 30 -4.62 8.42 -5.92
CA HIS A 30 -5.57 8.89 -4.92
C HIS A 30 -6.12 7.75 -4.07
N HIS A 31 -6.38 6.59 -4.68
CA HIS A 31 -6.80 5.39 -3.96
C HIS A 31 -5.75 4.97 -2.93
N VAL A 32 -4.50 4.72 -3.34
CA VAL A 32 -3.48 4.19 -2.43
C VAL A 32 -3.09 5.17 -1.31
N MET A 33 -3.34 6.47 -1.52
CA MET A 33 -3.10 7.53 -0.52
C MET A 33 -4.29 7.78 0.41
N SER A 34 -5.49 7.28 0.08
CA SER A 34 -6.72 7.57 0.84
C SER A 34 -7.37 6.32 1.45
N ILE A 35 -7.13 5.15 0.86
CA ILE A 35 -7.70 3.88 1.29
C ILE A 35 -6.60 3.04 1.95
N PRO A 36 -6.69 2.75 3.25
CA PRO A 36 -5.74 1.89 3.92
C PRO A 36 -5.77 0.46 3.35
N PHE A 37 -4.60 -0.15 3.25
CA PHE A 37 -4.47 -1.60 3.13
C PHE A 37 -4.51 -2.21 4.53
N GLU A 38 -5.50 -3.05 4.80
CA GLU A 38 -5.73 -3.58 6.15
C GLU A 38 -6.27 -5.02 6.14
N ASN A 39 -6.14 -5.70 7.28
CA ASN A 39 -6.75 -7.00 7.54
C ASN A 39 -7.46 -7.08 8.91
N LEU A 40 -7.79 -5.94 9.52
CA LEU A 40 -8.33 -5.80 10.87
C LEU A 40 -9.65 -6.54 11.04
N SER A 41 -10.51 -6.53 10.01
CA SER A 41 -11.78 -7.26 10.03
C SER A 41 -11.61 -8.74 10.40
N ILE A 42 -10.54 -9.39 9.91
CA ILE A 42 -10.21 -10.79 10.24
C ILE A 42 -9.92 -10.94 11.74
N HIS A 43 -9.19 -9.99 12.31
CA HIS A 43 -8.82 -9.98 13.73
C HIS A 43 -9.99 -9.58 14.64
N CYS A 44 -11.00 -8.89 14.10
CA CYS A 44 -12.28 -8.62 14.78
C CYS A 44 -13.26 -9.81 14.69
N GLY A 45 -12.89 -10.91 14.03
CA GLY A 45 -13.78 -12.07 13.83
C GLY A 45 -14.85 -11.84 12.77
N GLU A 46 -14.74 -10.78 11.98
CA GLU A 46 -15.63 -10.47 10.88
C GLU A 46 -15.29 -11.30 9.66
N LYS A 47 -16.31 -11.74 8.92
CA LYS A 47 -16.10 -12.45 7.65
C LYS A 47 -15.87 -11.41 6.57
N ILE A 48 -14.75 -11.54 5.87
CA ILE A 48 -14.55 -10.82 4.60
C ILE A 48 -15.56 -11.38 3.60
N THR A 49 -16.64 -10.64 3.35
CA THR A 49 -17.64 -10.98 2.34
C THR A 49 -17.21 -10.40 1.00
N MET A 50 -17.07 -11.26 0.01
CA MET A 50 -16.79 -10.86 -1.37
C MET A 50 -18.08 -10.94 -2.18
N ASP A 51 -18.50 -9.83 -2.77
CA ASP A 51 -19.57 -9.82 -3.77
C ASP A 51 -19.01 -10.25 -5.14
N HIS A 52 -19.64 -11.25 -5.76
CA HIS A 52 -19.25 -11.81 -7.06
C HIS A 52 -19.28 -10.77 -8.19
N GLU A 53 -20.09 -9.71 -8.09
CA GLU A 53 -20.19 -8.67 -9.12
C GLU A 53 -18.98 -7.72 -9.10
N LEU A 54 -18.39 -7.51 -7.92
CA LEU A 54 -17.21 -6.66 -7.73
C LEU A 54 -15.95 -7.32 -8.33
N MET A 55 -15.88 -8.65 -8.31
CA MET A 55 -14.71 -9.44 -8.74
C MET A 55 -14.39 -9.36 -10.25
N ARG A 56 -15.37 -9.25 -11.16
CA ARG A 56 -15.05 -9.29 -12.62
C ARG A 56 -14.34 -8.04 -13.12
N ILE A 57 -14.55 -6.90 -12.46
CA ILE A 57 -13.88 -5.62 -12.80
C ILE A 57 -12.57 -5.50 -12.02
N THR A 58 -12.52 -6.06 -10.81
CA THR A 58 -11.40 -5.87 -9.90
C THR A 58 -10.34 -6.96 -10.01
N SER A 59 -10.62 -8.22 -10.36
CA SER A 59 -9.62 -9.30 -10.22
C SER A 59 -8.37 -9.15 -11.10
N SER A 60 -8.44 -8.41 -12.22
CA SER A 60 -7.27 -8.10 -13.05
C SER A 60 -6.53 -6.83 -12.64
N LEU A 61 -7.14 -5.95 -11.84
CA LEU A 61 -6.57 -4.68 -11.37
C LEU A 61 -6.19 -4.74 -9.88
N LEU A 62 -7.03 -5.27 -9.00
CA LEU A 62 -6.85 -5.34 -7.55
C LEU A 62 -5.57 -6.09 -7.11
N GLY A 63 -5.17 -7.14 -7.85
CA GLY A 63 -3.89 -7.81 -7.64
C GLY A 63 -2.68 -6.89 -7.86
N TYR A 64 -2.86 -5.79 -8.59
CA TYR A 64 -1.88 -4.72 -8.79
C TYR A 64 -2.12 -3.49 -7.91
N LEU A 65 -3.30 -3.35 -7.27
CA LEU A 65 -3.67 -2.16 -6.49
C LEU A 65 -3.25 -2.22 -5.02
N SER A 66 -2.97 -3.39 -4.43
CA SER A 66 -2.78 -3.44 -2.98
C SER A 66 -1.80 -4.51 -2.50
N PHE A 67 -0.59 -4.07 -2.20
CA PHE A 67 0.38 -4.80 -1.37
C PHE A 67 0.64 -4.11 -0.03
N GLY A 68 0.27 -2.82 0.08
CA GLY A 68 0.57 -1.99 1.24
C GLY A 68 2.06 -1.69 1.42
N VAL A 69 2.37 -1.01 2.53
CA VAL A 69 3.74 -0.77 3.01
C VAL A 69 4.73 -0.30 1.91
N SER A 70 5.97 -0.82 1.91
CA SER A 70 7.02 -0.47 0.94
C SER A 70 6.87 -1.16 -0.42
N SER A 71 5.89 -2.04 -0.60
CA SER A 71 5.66 -2.76 -1.87
C SER A 71 4.45 -2.21 -2.64
N GLN A 72 3.81 -1.16 -2.12
CA GLN A 72 2.68 -0.53 -2.79
C GLN A 72 3.13 0.17 -4.07
N ILE A 73 2.55 -0.22 -5.19
CA ILE A 73 2.72 0.45 -6.47
C ILE A 73 1.83 1.71 -6.46
N TRP A 74 2.37 2.87 -6.87
CA TRP A 74 1.62 4.15 -6.92
C TRP A 74 1.00 4.42 -8.29
N TYR A 75 1.61 3.91 -9.35
CA TYR A 75 1.16 4.06 -10.72
C TYR A 75 1.14 2.70 -11.43
N PRO A 76 0.14 2.40 -12.26
CA PRO A 76 0.11 1.18 -13.06
C PRO A 76 1.45 0.88 -13.75
N LEU A 77 1.86 -0.38 -13.69
CA LEU A 77 3.06 -0.86 -14.38
C LEU A 77 2.70 -1.28 -15.80
N GLU A 78 3.52 -0.89 -16.76
CA GLU A 78 3.47 -1.40 -18.12
C GLU A 78 3.95 -2.85 -18.16
N LEU A 79 3.25 -3.70 -18.91
CA LEU A 79 3.52 -5.13 -19.01
C LEU A 79 4.68 -5.41 -20.00
N VAL A 80 5.87 -4.93 -19.67
CA VAL A 80 7.10 -5.11 -20.46
C VAL A 80 8.15 -5.82 -19.62
N SER A 81 8.57 -7.01 -20.07
CA SER A 81 9.53 -7.82 -19.34
C SER A 81 10.89 -7.14 -19.21
N GLY A 82 11.42 -7.06 -17.99
CA GLY A 82 12.73 -6.48 -17.68
C GLY A 82 12.80 -4.95 -17.75
N LYS A 83 11.69 -4.25 -17.95
CA LYS A 83 11.67 -2.78 -17.98
C LYS A 83 11.68 -2.21 -16.56
N ASP A 84 12.64 -1.34 -16.29
CA ASP A 84 12.70 -0.53 -15.07
C ASP A 84 11.57 0.50 -15.07
N GLN A 85 10.78 0.51 -14.00
CA GLN A 85 9.64 1.43 -13.82
C GLN A 85 9.77 2.16 -12.48
N PRO A 86 10.58 3.24 -12.44
CA PRO A 86 10.86 3.97 -11.21
C PRO A 86 9.63 4.70 -10.69
N GLN A 87 9.35 4.52 -9.39
CA GLN A 87 8.31 5.24 -8.65
C GLN A 87 8.87 5.72 -7.30
N SER A 88 8.09 6.51 -6.55
CA SER A 88 8.53 6.95 -5.23
C SER A 88 8.81 5.79 -4.25
N PRO A 89 7.96 4.74 -4.16
CA PRO A 89 8.22 3.61 -3.25
C PRO A 89 9.44 2.76 -3.62
N ASP A 90 9.69 2.53 -4.90
CA ASP A 90 10.86 1.79 -5.39
C ASP A 90 10.91 1.83 -6.93
N VAL A 91 11.95 1.21 -7.51
CA VAL A 91 11.95 0.81 -8.92
C VAL A 91 11.36 -0.59 -9.01
N PHE A 92 10.28 -0.72 -9.80
CA PHE A 92 9.57 -1.98 -10.04
C PHE A 92 9.87 -2.52 -11.43
N HIS A 93 9.89 -3.85 -11.54
CA HIS A 93 10.19 -4.56 -12.77
C HIS A 93 9.25 -5.76 -12.86
N LEU A 94 8.73 -6.01 -14.06
CA LEU A 94 7.95 -7.21 -14.36
C LEU A 94 8.84 -8.15 -15.16
N ILE A 95 8.95 -9.41 -14.75
CA ILE A 95 9.74 -10.43 -15.44
C ILE A 95 8.79 -11.51 -15.96
N GLN A 96 8.78 -11.72 -17.27
CA GLN A 96 8.02 -12.79 -17.90
C GLN A 96 8.79 -14.11 -17.79
N ASP A 97 8.18 -15.12 -17.19
CA ASP A 97 8.70 -16.47 -17.03
C ASP A 97 7.66 -17.47 -17.55
N GLY A 98 7.74 -17.78 -18.84
CA GLY A 98 6.69 -18.54 -19.55
C GLY A 98 5.37 -17.78 -19.57
N ASP A 99 4.33 -18.41 -19.01
CA ASP A 99 2.98 -17.85 -18.86
C ASP A 99 2.80 -17.03 -17.56
N LEU A 100 3.83 -16.96 -16.71
CA LEU A 100 3.80 -16.24 -15.45
C LEU A 100 4.51 -14.89 -15.55
N TRP A 101 4.03 -13.93 -14.77
CA TRP A 101 4.68 -12.66 -14.54
C TRP A 101 5.13 -12.56 -13.08
N LYS A 102 6.41 -12.28 -12.87
CA LYS A 102 6.99 -12.00 -11.55
C LYS A 102 7.10 -10.50 -11.37
N LEU A 103 6.64 -10.00 -10.23
CA LEU A 103 6.85 -8.62 -9.80
C LEU A 103 8.09 -8.58 -8.92
N GLU A 104 9.09 -7.78 -9.32
CA GLU A 104 10.32 -7.55 -8.58
C GLU A 104 10.45 -6.05 -8.26
N LYS A 105 11.15 -5.75 -7.16
CA LYS A 105 11.55 -4.40 -6.80
C LYS A 105 13.01 -4.39 -6.37
N THR A 106 13.69 -3.27 -6.57
CA THR A 106 15.12 -3.16 -6.22
C THR A 106 15.36 -3.34 -4.72
N GLY A 107 14.48 -2.79 -3.88
CA GLY A 107 14.54 -2.90 -2.43
C GLY A 107 15.56 -1.94 -1.81
N ARG A 108 15.11 -0.76 -1.39
CA ARG A 108 15.96 0.16 -0.60
C ARG A 108 16.22 -0.36 0.81
N LYS A 109 17.41 -0.06 1.34
CA LYS A 109 17.80 -0.50 2.68
C LYS A 109 17.03 0.29 3.74
N PRO A 110 16.52 -0.36 4.80
CA PRO A 110 15.93 0.37 5.91
C PRO A 110 17.02 1.01 6.79
N LEU A 111 16.87 2.30 7.07
CA LEU A 111 17.54 3.01 8.16
C LEU A 111 16.55 3.14 9.32
N VAL A 112 16.72 2.28 10.33
CA VAL A 112 15.87 2.26 11.51
C VAL A 112 16.41 3.24 12.55
N LEU A 113 15.59 4.22 12.96
CA LEU A 113 16.01 5.24 13.93
C LEU A 113 16.13 4.70 15.36
N ASN A 114 15.36 3.66 15.70
CA ASN A 114 15.36 3.06 17.02
C ASN A 114 15.97 1.64 17.01
N GLU A 115 17.15 1.51 17.60
CA GLU A 115 17.97 0.29 17.58
C GLU A 115 17.25 -0.97 18.07
N VAL A 116 16.26 -0.84 18.95
CA VAL A 116 15.47 -1.96 19.47
C VAL A 116 14.75 -2.73 18.36
N PHE A 117 14.43 -2.07 17.24
CA PHE A 117 13.71 -2.65 16.11
C PHE A 117 14.61 -3.17 14.98
N THR A 118 15.93 -3.05 15.10
CA THR A 118 16.89 -3.45 14.03
C THR A 118 16.90 -4.96 13.76
N ASN A 119 16.50 -5.79 14.73
CA ASN A 119 16.50 -7.25 14.64
C ASN A 119 15.09 -7.85 14.55
N SER A 120 14.03 -7.04 14.46
CA SER A 120 12.66 -7.54 14.41
C SER A 120 12.42 -8.19 13.03
N PRO A 121 12.19 -9.51 12.96
CA PRO A 121 11.87 -10.13 11.69
C PRO A 121 10.52 -9.57 11.23
N LEU A 122 10.50 -8.94 10.05
CA LEU A 122 9.31 -8.51 9.30
C LEU A 122 8.44 -9.70 8.84
N SER A 123 8.38 -10.78 9.64
CA SER A 123 7.82 -12.10 9.33
C SER A 123 6.31 -12.03 9.08
N LEU A 124 6.02 -11.75 7.81
CA LEU A 124 4.89 -12.07 6.93
C LEU A 124 3.60 -12.66 7.57
N PHE A 125 2.70 -11.73 7.87
CA PHE A 125 1.29 -11.63 7.39
C PHE A 125 0.25 -12.73 7.64
N THR A 126 0.54 -13.82 8.35
CA THR A 126 -0.55 -14.78 8.71
C THR A 126 -1.04 -14.66 10.15
N ASN A 127 -0.32 -13.96 11.03
CA ASN A 127 -0.64 -13.91 12.46
C ASN A 127 -0.61 -12.50 13.09
N LYS A 128 -0.51 -11.44 12.28
CA LYS A 128 -0.53 -10.07 12.78
C LYS A 128 -1.59 -9.24 12.08
N SER A 129 -2.22 -8.35 12.83
CA SER A 129 -2.99 -7.24 12.29
C SER A 129 -2.06 -6.30 11.55
N ILE A 130 -2.52 -5.77 10.42
CA ILE A 130 -1.87 -4.72 9.66
C ILE A 130 -2.92 -3.69 9.24
N CYS A 131 -2.55 -2.42 9.36
CA CYS A 131 -3.15 -1.31 8.65
C CYS A 131 -2.01 -0.45 8.10
N SER A 132 -1.99 -0.16 6.80
CA SER A 132 -0.97 0.69 6.19
C SER A 132 -1.59 1.68 5.21
N LEU A 133 -1.04 2.88 5.14
CA LEU A 133 -1.54 3.95 4.29
C LEU A 133 -0.38 4.74 3.70
N GLN A 134 -0.42 4.96 2.38
CA GLN A 134 0.61 5.72 1.69
C GLN A 134 0.50 7.21 2.02
N LYS A 135 1.64 7.89 2.00
CA LYS A 135 1.80 9.34 2.18
C LYS A 135 2.57 9.90 0.98
N ALA A 136 2.53 11.22 0.79
CA ALA A 136 3.22 11.87 -0.33
C ALA A 136 4.74 11.58 -0.41
N THR A 137 5.38 11.24 0.72
CA THR A 137 6.82 11.00 0.83
C THR A 137 7.16 9.62 1.40
N GLY A 138 6.21 8.70 1.51
CA GLY A 138 6.41 7.50 2.31
C GLY A 138 5.13 6.74 2.60
N PHE A 139 5.07 6.08 3.75
CA PHE A 139 3.86 5.44 4.25
C PHE A 139 3.87 5.39 5.77
N ARG A 140 2.71 5.09 6.34
CA ARG A 140 2.56 4.72 7.75
C ARG A 140 1.99 3.33 7.86
N ALA A 141 2.36 2.60 8.90
CA ALA A 141 1.84 1.27 9.16
C ALA A 141 1.68 1.04 10.66
N LEU A 142 0.59 0.39 11.04
CA LEU A 142 0.42 -0.26 12.33
C LEU A 142 0.41 -1.76 12.09
N ILE A 143 1.42 -2.47 12.62
CA ILE A 143 1.55 -3.92 12.47
C ILE A 143 1.63 -4.54 13.87
N GLY A 144 0.56 -5.24 14.27
CA GLY A 144 0.36 -5.59 15.68
C GLY A 144 0.28 -4.32 16.53
N TRP A 145 1.23 -4.16 17.45
CA TRP A 145 1.36 -2.98 18.31
C TRP A 145 2.50 -2.05 17.92
N THR A 146 3.16 -2.28 16.78
CA THR A 146 4.25 -1.42 16.34
C THR A 146 3.72 -0.44 15.29
N PHE A 147 3.71 0.83 15.63
CA PHE A 147 3.44 1.92 14.70
C PHE A 147 4.74 2.37 14.03
N SER A 148 4.68 2.63 12.73
CA SER A 148 5.82 3.07 11.94
C SER A 148 5.42 4.21 11.00
N GLU A 149 6.26 5.24 10.93
CA GLU A 149 6.27 6.20 9.82
C GLU A 149 7.54 6.00 9.01
N VAL A 150 7.38 5.73 7.73
CA VAL A 150 8.47 5.48 6.80
C VAL A 150 8.54 6.60 5.80
N THR A 151 9.76 7.13 5.58
CA THR A 151 10.05 8.13 4.56
C THR A 151 10.93 7.53 3.48
N TYR A 152 10.47 7.62 2.24
CA TYR A 152 11.23 7.20 1.07
C TYR A 152 12.38 8.17 0.80
N ASN A 153 13.62 7.69 0.79
CA ASN A 153 14.77 8.52 0.46
C ASN A 153 15.53 7.96 -0.76
N ASN A 154 15.04 8.40 -1.92
CA ASN A 154 15.54 8.02 -3.23
C ASN A 154 16.95 8.54 -3.52
N GLN A 155 17.39 9.61 -2.84
CA GLN A 155 18.69 10.24 -3.09
C GLN A 155 19.81 9.48 -2.39
N ASP A 156 19.58 9.04 -1.16
CA ASP A 156 20.62 8.41 -0.34
C ASP A 156 20.56 6.87 -0.36
N GLY A 157 19.58 6.28 -1.05
CA GLY A 157 19.48 4.83 -1.27
C GLY A 157 19.01 4.02 -0.06
N PHE A 158 18.47 4.69 0.96
CA PHE A 158 17.86 4.08 2.13
C PHE A 158 16.48 4.69 2.38
N ASP A 159 15.60 3.97 3.09
CA ASP A 159 14.34 4.52 3.59
C ASP A 159 14.44 4.70 5.10
N VAL A 160 13.92 5.81 5.63
CA VAL A 160 13.98 6.10 7.07
C VAL A 160 12.75 5.52 7.74
N PHE A 161 12.95 4.67 8.74
CA PHE A 161 11.90 4.06 9.56
C PHE A 161 11.92 4.66 10.96
N ASP A 162 10.90 5.48 11.27
CA ASP A 162 10.59 5.90 12.62
C ASP A 162 9.55 4.95 13.21
N MET A 163 9.88 4.31 14.33
CA MET A 163 9.08 3.21 14.88
C MET A 163 8.93 3.34 16.39
N LYS A 164 7.71 3.04 16.85
CA LYS A 164 7.37 2.98 18.27
C LYS A 164 6.37 1.87 18.51
N ASP A 165 6.47 1.24 19.66
CA ASP A 165 5.38 0.42 20.16
C ASP A 165 4.29 1.33 20.73
N ILE A 166 3.03 0.93 20.56
CA ILE A 166 1.86 1.59 21.11
C ILE A 166 1.19 0.66 22.13
N SER A 167 0.55 1.25 23.14
CA SER A 167 -0.22 0.46 24.10
C SER A 167 -1.50 -0.07 23.46
N VAL A 168 -2.09 -1.12 24.03
CA VAL A 168 -3.39 -1.63 23.57
C VAL A 168 -4.49 -0.57 23.66
N ASP A 169 -4.41 0.31 24.66
CA ASP A 169 -5.40 1.36 24.91
C ASP A 169 -5.32 2.48 23.85
N ASP A 170 -4.19 2.62 23.16
CA ASP A 170 -3.96 3.64 22.13
C ASP A 170 -4.27 3.16 20.71
N VAL A 171 -4.53 1.86 20.51
CA VAL A 171 -4.71 1.27 19.16
C VAL A 171 -5.85 1.95 18.40
N ASP A 172 -7.02 2.09 19.02
CA ASP A 172 -8.20 2.66 18.36
C ASP A 172 -7.97 4.15 18.01
N ASN A 173 -7.33 4.90 18.90
CA ASN A 173 -6.97 6.29 18.65
C ASN A 173 -6.01 6.42 17.45
N VAL A 174 -4.98 5.55 17.40
CA VAL A 174 -4.04 5.52 16.28
C VAL A 174 -4.73 5.13 14.98
N LEU A 175 -5.61 4.12 14.98
CA LEU A 175 -6.37 3.72 13.80
C LEU A 175 -7.26 4.85 13.29
N ASN A 176 -7.95 5.54 14.19
CA ASN A 176 -8.84 6.64 13.82
C ASN A 176 -8.05 7.84 13.28
N GLU A 177 -7.10 8.37 14.06
CA GLU A 177 -6.37 9.59 13.71
C GLU A 177 -5.42 9.38 12.55
N MET A 178 -4.77 8.21 12.49
CA MET A 178 -3.71 7.93 11.52
C MET A 178 -4.18 7.11 10.34
N PHE A 179 -5.36 6.50 10.33
CA PHE A 179 -5.80 5.71 9.17
C PHE A 179 -7.23 6.00 8.76
N ASN A 180 -7.99 6.74 9.58
CA ASN A 180 -9.42 6.99 9.38
C ASN A 180 -10.19 5.66 9.23
N VAL A 181 -9.82 4.69 10.08
CA VAL A 181 -10.45 3.38 10.24
C VAL A 181 -11.16 3.33 11.58
#